data_AF-A0A7V8E5E3-F1
#
_entry.id   AF-A0A7V8E5E3-F1
#
_cell.length_a   1.000
_cell.length_b   1.000
_cell.length_c   1.000
_cell.angle_alpha   90.00
_cell.angle_beta   90.00
_cell.angle_gamma   90.00
#
_symmetry.space_group_name_H-M   'P 1'
#
loop_
_entity.id
_entity.type
_entity.pdbx_description
1 polymer ?
#
loop_
_entity_poly.entity_id
_entity_poly.type
_entity_poly.pdbx_seq_one_letter_code
_entity_poly.pdbx_strand_id
1 'polypeptide(L)'
;MSLFDSVGRLFGIGAAPAFTVPPGMDPTAAMMQAEARRFEASNAPPPSPDMLKAVLAKATRVRIIEGGMFQGKALGTDVRLDTIDPDDVQGLRDRLRIEAEPGGHCSCLGGHAMELYAGSKLTAVFGLHHGSGLRWEAWKQDAKISGADVFVSWLQHHGIPEPFEELRKSRHAQRITMAAASKWEAGAPAVLKPLLADASKGTLGTTELLLAMDASGDDETTKARQLMKWFGCTGGPWKGAPAYQEVPEAMLVKFRWQTLVEALMTDDGEIKAEPMVLEGAARLFSGEPFLKQRGADLARFSKELKDTLLRHARGTGEKAKFDLMEAAIKRAAQAPAPAAKAGVEEKPPSDNDDLL
;
A
#
# COMPACT_ATOMS: atom_id res chain seq x y z
N MET A 1 8.00 -9.03 45.27
CA MET A 1 7.02 -8.17 44.57
C MET A 1 7.80 -7.21 43.67
N SER A 2 7.60 -7.31 42.35
CA SER A 2 8.29 -6.50 41.35
C SER A 2 7.71 -5.08 41.33
N LEU A 3 8.56 -4.06 41.30
CA LEU A 3 8.19 -2.64 41.37
C LEU A 3 7.35 -2.15 40.17
N PHE A 4 7.20 -2.96 39.12
CA PHE A 4 6.30 -2.69 38.00
C PHE A 4 4.83 -2.51 38.44
N ASP A 5 4.42 -3.17 39.53
CA ASP A 5 3.05 -3.05 40.08
C ASP A 5 2.72 -1.63 40.57
N SER A 6 3.72 -0.80 40.89
CA SER A 6 3.49 0.45 41.61
C SER A 6 3.28 1.69 40.71
N VAL A 7 3.69 1.62 39.43
CA VAL A 7 3.39 2.68 38.44
C VAL A 7 2.10 2.36 37.69
N GLY A 8 1.81 1.08 37.44
CA GLY A 8 0.52 0.64 36.91
C GLY A 8 -0.65 1.03 37.81
N ARG A 9 -0.50 0.97 39.14
CA ARG A 9 -1.56 1.35 40.09
C ARG A 9 -1.93 2.84 40.12
N LEU A 10 -1.04 3.75 39.73
CA LEU A 10 -1.38 5.18 39.61
C LEU A 10 -2.28 5.45 38.39
N PHE A 11 -2.38 4.50 37.45
CA PHE A 11 -3.22 4.57 36.26
C PHE A 11 -4.17 3.35 36.10
N GLY A 12 -4.33 2.51 37.13
CA GLY A 12 -5.22 1.34 37.09
C GLY A 12 -4.80 0.19 36.17
N ILE A 13 -3.54 0.12 35.74
CA ILE A 13 -3.04 -0.94 34.86
C ILE A 13 -2.72 -2.18 35.71
N GLY A 14 -3.65 -3.15 35.74
CA GLY A 14 -3.42 -4.47 36.34
C GLY A 14 -2.34 -5.26 35.61
N ALA A 15 -1.82 -6.32 36.24
CA ALA A 15 -0.85 -7.21 35.59
C ALA A 15 -1.42 -7.72 34.26
N ALA A 16 -0.69 -7.50 33.17
CA ALA A 16 -1.10 -7.98 31.86
C ALA A 16 -1.27 -9.52 31.90
N PRO A 17 -2.37 -10.07 31.37
CA PRO A 17 -2.55 -11.52 31.32
C PRO A 17 -1.40 -12.15 30.53
N ALA A 18 -1.02 -13.37 30.91
CA ALA A 18 0.00 -14.13 30.18
C ALA A 18 -0.43 -14.27 28.71
N PHE A 19 0.43 -13.84 27.79
CA PHE A 19 0.21 -14.01 26.36
C PHE A 19 0.44 -15.47 25.97
N THR A 20 -0.55 -16.09 25.33
CA THR A 20 -0.47 -17.46 24.82
C THR A 20 -0.55 -17.47 23.31
N VAL A 21 0.45 -18.08 22.65
CA VAL A 21 0.44 -18.27 21.19
C VAL A 21 -0.54 -19.40 20.84
N PRO A 22 -1.53 -19.17 19.96
CA PRO A 22 -2.41 -20.23 19.49
C PRO A 22 -1.61 -21.38 18.85
N PRO A 23 -2.01 -22.66 19.03
CA PRO A 23 -1.33 -23.79 18.40
C PRO A 23 -1.19 -23.61 16.88
N GLY A 24 0.02 -23.78 16.36
CA GLY A 24 0.32 -23.69 14.92
C GLY A 24 0.44 -22.26 14.36
N MET A 25 0.25 -21.23 15.17
CA MET A 25 0.48 -19.85 14.76
C MET A 25 1.94 -19.44 15.01
N ASP A 26 2.53 -18.70 14.07
CA ASP A 26 3.81 -18.05 14.29
C ASP A 26 3.70 -17.09 15.50
N PRO A 27 4.63 -17.13 16.48
CA PRO A 27 4.57 -16.27 17.67
C PRO A 27 4.51 -14.78 17.35
N THR A 28 5.22 -14.34 16.31
CA THR A 28 5.24 -12.92 15.90
C THR A 28 3.88 -12.52 15.32
N ALA A 29 3.31 -13.35 14.45
CA ALA A 29 1.97 -13.13 13.91
C ALA A 29 0.92 -13.10 15.04
N ALA A 30 1.01 -14.00 16.03
CA ALA A 30 0.12 -14.01 17.18
C ALA A 30 0.22 -12.72 18.00
N MET A 31 1.43 -12.20 18.21
CA MET A 31 1.66 -10.93 18.91
C MET A 31 1.10 -9.74 18.12
N MET A 32 1.33 -9.68 16.80
CA MET A 32 0.77 -8.64 15.94
C MET A 32 -0.76 -8.63 15.97
N GLN A 33 -1.40 -9.80 15.91
CA GLN A 33 -2.86 -9.90 16.04
C GLN A 33 -3.36 -9.48 17.42
N ALA A 34 -2.65 -9.85 18.49
CA ALA A 34 -3.01 -9.42 19.84
C ALA A 34 -2.87 -7.91 20.00
N GLU A 35 -1.85 -7.31 19.40
CA GLU A 35 -1.63 -5.87 19.42
C GLU A 35 -2.72 -5.11 18.64
N ALA A 36 -3.14 -5.61 17.47
CA ALA A 36 -4.26 -5.04 16.72
C ALA A 36 -5.56 -5.06 17.53
N ARG A 37 -5.88 -6.19 18.19
CA ARG A 37 -7.04 -6.28 19.09
C ARG A 37 -6.92 -5.32 20.28
N ARG A 38 -5.72 -5.18 20.86
CA ARG A 38 -5.45 -4.23 21.95
C ARG A 38 -5.71 -2.81 21.50
N PHE A 39 -5.23 -2.43 20.31
CA PHE A 39 -5.43 -1.12 19.72
C PHE A 39 -6.92 -0.79 19.59
N GLU A 40 -7.71 -1.70 19.02
CA GLU A 40 -9.16 -1.55 18.87
C GLU A 40 -9.89 -1.38 20.21
N ALA A 41 -9.50 -2.16 21.22
CA ALA A 41 -10.09 -2.13 22.55
C ALA A 41 -9.59 -0.97 23.45
N SER A 42 -8.52 -0.27 23.05
CA SER A 42 -7.88 0.74 23.89
C SER A 42 -8.68 2.04 23.98
N ASN A 43 -8.83 2.52 25.22
CA ASN A 43 -9.34 3.86 25.57
C ASN A 43 -8.22 4.81 26.02
N ALA A 44 -6.95 4.47 25.76
CA ALA A 44 -5.83 5.36 26.04
C ALA A 44 -5.99 6.70 25.29
N PRO A 45 -5.41 7.80 25.80
CA PRO A 45 -5.41 9.06 25.08
C PRO A 45 -4.58 8.97 23.79
N PRO A 46 -4.78 9.89 22.82
CA PRO A 46 -3.87 10.02 21.69
C PRO A 46 -2.46 10.43 22.15
N PRO A 47 -1.44 10.27 21.28
CA PRO A 47 -0.12 10.81 21.53
C PRO A 47 -0.13 12.28 21.95
N SER A 48 0.72 12.64 22.92
CA SER A 48 0.82 13.99 23.45
C SER A 48 2.27 14.43 23.58
N PRO A 49 2.68 15.54 22.92
CA PRO A 49 4.01 16.11 23.08
C PRO A 49 4.36 16.41 24.55
N ASP A 50 3.38 16.84 25.36
CA ASP A 50 3.60 17.14 26.78
C ASP A 50 3.85 15.87 27.60
N MET A 51 3.12 14.78 27.34
CA MET A 51 3.38 13.50 27.99
C MET A 51 4.78 12.97 27.65
N LEU A 52 5.19 13.06 26.37
CA LEU A 52 6.53 12.67 25.94
C LEU A 52 7.60 13.54 26.62
N LYS A 53 7.43 14.86 26.62
CA LYS A 53 8.35 15.79 27.28
C LYS A 53 8.48 15.49 28.78
N ALA A 54 7.37 15.20 29.45
CA ALA A 54 7.35 14.91 30.88
C ALA A 54 8.12 13.64 31.25
N VAL A 55 8.09 12.60 30.40
CA VAL A 55 8.86 11.37 30.65
C VAL A 55 10.33 11.53 30.26
N LEU A 56 10.62 12.21 29.15
CA LEU A 56 11.99 12.52 28.72
C LEU A 56 12.74 13.39 29.73
N ALA A 57 12.06 14.35 30.37
CA ALA A 57 12.64 15.21 31.40
C ALA A 57 13.15 14.43 32.63
N LYS A 58 12.59 13.25 32.89
CA LYS A 58 12.99 12.39 34.04
C LYS A 58 14.07 11.38 33.66
N ALA A 59 14.30 11.13 32.37
CA ALA A 59 15.22 10.11 31.92
C ALA A 59 16.67 10.52 32.21
N THR A 60 17.45 9.68 32.88
CA THR A 60 18.89 9.85 33.11
C THR A 60 19.73 8.75 32.46
N ARG A 61 19.06 7.74 31.88
CA ARG A 61 19.68 6.64 31.14
C ARG A 61 18.73 6.19 30.02
N VAL A 62 19.31 5.84 28.88
CA VAL A 62 18.59 5.38 27.70
C VAL A 62 19.17 4.04 27.27
N ARG A 63 18.30 3.07 26.96
CA ARG A 63 18.70 1.82 26.29
C ARG A 63 17.94 1.66 24.98
N ILE A 64 18.64 1.29 23.92
CA ILE A 64 18.04 0.89 22.65
C ILE A 64 18.28 -0.61 22.47
N ILE A 65 17.21 -1.35 22.25
CA ILE A 65 17.19 -2.80 22.20
C ILE A 65 16.60 -3.21 20.85
N GLU A 66 17.22 -4.16 20.17
CA GLU A 66 16.70 -4.70 18.91
C GLU A 66 15.42 -5.53 19.14
N GLY A 67 14.51 -5.58 18.17
CA GLY A 67 13.36 -6.49 18.17
C GLY A 67 12.00 -5.87 18.47
N GLY A 68 11.92 -4.56 18.66
CA GLY A 68 10.64 -3.85 18.88
C GLY A 68 10.05 -4.05 20.27
N MET A 69 8.75 -3.74 20.42
CA MET A 69 8.03 -3.82 21.70
C MET A 69 6.71 -4.59 21.61
N PHE A 70 6.31 -5.19 22.72
CA PHE A 70 4.98 -5.78 22.91
C PHE A 70 4.54 -5.57 24.36
N GLN A 71 3.30 -5.09 24.57
CA GLN A 71 2.72 -4.85 25.90
C GLN A 71 3.66 -4.11 26.87
N GLY A 72 4.19 -2.97 26.41
CA GLY A 72 5.05 -2.12 27.22
C GLY A 72 6.44 -2.68 27.51
N LYS A 73 6.87 -3.74 26.82
CA LYS A 73 8.17 -4.42 27.05
C LYS A 73 8.95 -4.55 25.75
N ALA A 74 10.27 -4.44 25.85
CA ALA A 74 11.16 -4.80 24.76
C ALA A 74 11.08 -6.31 24.49
N LEU A 75 11.10 -6.70 23.21
CA LEU A 75 11.02 -8.11 22.81
C LEU A 75 12.38 -8.79 22.72
N GLY A 76 13.42 -8.06 22.27
CA GLY A 76 14.75 -8.61 22.15
C GLY A 76 15.61 -8.42 23.39
N THR A 77 16.82 -8.96 23.31
CA THR A 77 17.84 -8.87 24.37
C THR A 77 19.14 -8.23 23.88
N ASP A 78 19.29 -8.00 22.56
CA ASP A 78 20.48 -7.34 22.02
C ASP A 78 20.40 -5.84 22.29
N VAL A 79 21.28 -5.36 23.16
CA VAL A 79 21.35 -3.95 23.58
C VAL A 79 22.31 -3.24 22.64
N ARG A 80 21.76 -2.41 21.77
CA ARG A 80 22.50 -1.67 20.75
C ARG A 80 23.12 -0.38 21.30
N LEU A 81 22.45 0.24 22.27
CA LEU A 81 22.94 1.41 23.00
C LEU A 81 22.51 1.30 24.45
N ASP A 82 23.40 1.65 25.36
CA ASP A 82 23.13 1.79 26.79
C ASP A 82 23.98 2.94 27.33
N THR A 83 23.39 4.13 27.45
CA THR A 83 24.12 5.34 27.81
C THR A 83 23.52 6.03 29.03
N ILE A 84 24.42 6.48 29.90
CA ILE A 84 24.16 7.36 31.05
C ILE A 84 24.83 8.72 30.86
N ASP A 85 25.47 8.96 29.71
CA ASP A 85 26.13 10.21 29.41
C ASP A 85 25.08 11.34 29.34
N PRO A 86 25.21 12.40 30.16
CA PRO A 86 24.25 13.50 30.15
C PRO A 86 24.11 14.17 28.78
N ASP A 87 25.17 14.23 27.98
CA ASP A 87 25.14 14.87 26.67
C ASP A 87 24.35 14.04 25.66
N ASP A 88 24.48 12.71 25.71
CA ASP A 88 23.67 11.79 24.89
C ASP A 88 22.20 11.83 25.28
N VAL A 89 21.92 11.76 26.58
CA VAL A 89 20.54 11.82 27.10
C VAL A 89 19.90 13.15 26.74
N GLN A 90 20.62 14.26 26.88
CA GLN A 90 20.14 15.57 26.45
C GLN A 90 19.96 15.62 24.92
N GLY A 91 20.89 15.04 24.18
CA GLY A 91 20.84 14.95 22.72
C GLY A 91 19.59 14.22 22.21
N LEU A 92 19.16 13.16 22.91
CA LEU A 92 17.88 12.48 22.66
C LEU A 92 16.70 13.44 22.92
N ARG A 93 16.65 14.10 24.08
CA ARG A 93 15.53 14.99 24.46
C ARG A 93 15.31 16.11 23.45
N ASP A 94 16.40 16.66 22.90
CA ASP A 94 16.32 17.79 21.97
C ASP A 94 15.74 17.38 20.61
N ARG A 95 15.98 16.12 20.21
CA ARG A 95 15.70 15.59 18.86
C ARG A 95 14.44 14.74 18.79
N LEU A 96 14.09 14.01 19.84
CA LEU A 96 12.89 13.18 19.87
C LEU A 96 11.66 14.04 20.18
N ARG A 97 10.95 14.42 19.12
CA ARG A 97 9.71 15.18 19.17
C ARG A 97 8.63 14.44 18.42
N ILE A 98 7.38 14.68 18.77
CA ILE A 98 6.22 14.11 18.06
C ILE A 98 5.28 15.22 17.59
N GLU A 99 4.54 14.95 16.52
CA GLU A 99 3.43 15.80 16.08
C GLU A 99 2.27 15.73 17.08
N ALA A 100 1.47 16.80 17.17
CA ALA A 100 0.31 16.88 18.07
C ALA A 100 -0.95 16.23 17.48
N GLU A 101 -0.98 16.08 16.15
CA GLU A 101 -2.07 15.43 15.43
C GLU A 101 -2.16 13.94 15.78
N PRO A 102 -3.37 13.34 15.74
CA PRO A 102 -3.54 11.92 15.95
C PRO A 102 -2.66 11.14 14.99
N GLY A 103 -1.96 10.16 15.56
CA GLY A 103 -1.03 9.31 14.84
C GLY A 103 -1.72 8.20 14.06
N GLY A 104 -0.91 7.26 13.57
CA GLY A 104 -1.39 6.03 12.93
C GLY A 104 -1.32 4.83 13.87
N HIS A 105 -1.53 3.64 13.33
CA HIS A 105 -1.17 2.40 14.02
C HIS A 105 -0.51 1.43 13.02
N CYS A 106 0.76 1.11 13.22
CA CYS A 106 1.42 0.04 12.48
C CYS A 106 0.96 -1.32 13.00
N SER A 107 0.64 -2.28 12.14
CA SER A 107 0.40 -3.67 12.58
C SER A 107 1.66 -4.40 13.06
N CYS A 108 2.84 -3.83 12.80
CA CYS A 108 4.14 -4.36 13.21
C CYS A 108 4.44 -4.16 14.70
N LEU A 109 5.47 -4.83 15.21
CA LEU A 109 5.99 -4.69 16.58
C LEU A 109 7.12 -3.65 16.70
N GLY A 110 7.51 -3.03 15.59
CA GLY A 110 8.66 -2.12 15.49
C GLY A 110 9.98 -2.87 15.30
N GLY A 111 11.04 -2.14 14.94
CA GLY A 111 12.39 -2.70 14.77
C GLY A 111 13.25 -2.61 16.04
N HIS A 112 12.97 -1.61 16.88
CA HIS A 112 13.71 -1.34 18.11
C HIS A 112 12.77 -0.96 19.24
N ALA A 113 13.15 -1.31 20.47
CA ALA A 113 12.59 -0.72 21.68
C ALA A 113 13.56 0.29 22.28
N MET A 114 13.04 1.39 22.79
CA MET A 114 13.77 2.38 23.57
C MET A 114 13.24 2.38 25.00
N GLU A 115 14.10 2.02 25.94
CA GLU A 115 13.81 2.07 27.36
C GLU A 115 14.39 3.35 27.98
N LEU A 116 13.57 4.08 28.73
CA LEU A 116 13.99 5.26 29.49
C LEU A 116 14.02 4.94 30.97
N TYR A 117 15.06 5.39 31.67
CA TYR A 117 15.25 5.15 33.10
C TYR A 117 15.48 6.45 33.85
N ALA A 118 14.96 6.58 35.07
CA ALA A 118 15.32 7.59 36.06
C ALA A 118 16.15 6.92 37.16
N GLY A 119 17.47 7.11 37.11
CA GLY A 119 18.43 6.29 37.86
C GLY A 119 18.32 4.82 37.43
N SER A 120 17.98 3.93 38.37
CA SER A 120 17.75 2.51 38.13
C SER A 120 16.30 2.14 37.79
N LYS A 121 15.36 3.10 37.87
CA LYS A 121 13.94 2.85 37.68
C LYS A 121 13.54 3.05 36.21
N LEU A 122 13.04 2.00 35.56
CA LEU A 122 12.43 2.11 34.23
C LEU A 122 11.17 3.01 34.31
N THR A 123 11.11 4.02 33.46
CA THR A 123 10.01 5.00 33.41
C THR A 123 9.12 4.82 32.19
N ALA A 124 9.67 4.41 31.04
CA ALA A 124 8.90 4.11 29.83
C ALA A 124 9.64 3.15 28.91
N VAL A 125 8.87 2.47 28.07
CA VAL A 125 9.35 1.70 26.92
C VAL A 125 8.60 2.20 25.69
N PHE A 126 9.35 2.53 24.65
CA PHE A 126 8.82 2.95 23.36
C PHE A 126 9.20 1.96 22.27
N GLY A 127 8.32 1.74 21.30
CA GLY A 127 8.60 0.97 20.08
C GLY A 127 8.87 1.93 18.94
N LEU A 128 9.96 1.72 18.20
CA LEU A 128 10.29 2.51 17.01
C LEU A 128 9.80 1.78 15.76
N HIS A 129 8.93 2.44 15.01
CA HIS A 129 8.29 1.93 13.80
C HIS A 129 8.80 2.70 12.58
N HIS A 130 9.43 2.00 11.63
CA HIS A 130 9.79 2.55 10.33
C HIS A 130 10.60 3.85 10.37
N GLY A 131 11.42 4.02 11.42
CA GLY A 131 12.20 5.23 11.70
C GLY A 131 11.39 6.52 11.85
N SER A 132 10.05 6.46 11.94
CA SER A 132 9.17 7.64 11.90
C SER A 132 7.97 7.59 12.84
N GLY A 133 7.65 6.42 13.38
CA GLY A 133 6.58 6.22 14.35
C GLY A 133 7.12 5.81 15.72
N LEU A 134 6.49 6.29 16.79
CA LEU A 134 6.82 5.96 18.18
C LEU A 134 5.59 5.40 18.89
N ARG A 135 5.64 4.13 19.28
CA ARG A 135 4.60 3.48 20.07
C ARG A 135 4.90 3.62 21.56
N TRP A 136 3.88 3.92 22.35
CA TRP A 136 3.94 3.85 23.81
C TRP A 136 2.63 3.30 24.34
N GLU A 137 2.67 2.38 25.31
CA GLU A 137 1.46 1.76 25.87
C GLU A 137 0.51 2.77 26.53
N ALA A 138 1.03 3.92 26.96
CA ALA A 138 0.22 5.01 27.50
C ALA A 138 -0.59 5.77 26.42
N TRP A 139 -0.37 5.48 25.14
CA TRP A 139 -1.08 6.08 24.02
C TRP A 139 -1.94 5.04 23.28
N LYS A 140 -3.01 5.53 22.66
CA LYS A 140 -3.84 4.72 21.75
C LYS A 140 -3.14 4.46 20.43
N GLN A 141 -2.48 5.48 19.87
CA GLN A 141 -1.89 5.44 18.52
C GLN A 141 -0.36 5.58 18.59
N ASP A 142 0.30 5.20 17.49
CA ASP A 142 1.72 5.45 17.28
C ASP A 142 1.90 6.93 16.95
N ALA A 143 2.72 7.62 17.73
CA ALA A 143 3.03 9.03 17.51
C ALA A 143 3.92 9.19 16.28
N LYS A 144 3.61 10.15 15.41
CA LYS A 144 4.51 10.52 14.32
C LYS A 144 5.66 11.38 14.85
N ILE A 145 6.90 10.97 14.60
CA ILE A 145 8.09 11.70 15.02
C ILE A 145 8.26 12.94 14.15
N SER A 146 8.23 14.11 14.79
CA SER A 146 8.48 15.40 14.13
C SER A 146 9.98 15.53 13.86
N GLY A 147 10.36 15.77 12.60
CA GLY A 147 11.76 15.84 12.20
C GLY A 147 12.48 14.48 12.30
N ALA A 148 11.80 13.38 11.96
CA ALA A 148 12.31 12.01 12.06
C ALA A 148 13.78 11.82 11.62
N ASP A 149 14.22 12.48 10.54
CA ASP A 149 15.61 12.41 10.05
C ASP A 149 16.65 12.80 11.10
N VAL A 150 16.36 13.83 11.90
CA VAL A 150 17.26 14.33 12.94
C VAL A 150 17.39 13.29 14.05
N PHE A 151 16.28 12.66 14.42
CA PHE A 151 16.28 11.61 15.44
C PHE A 151 16.97 10.34 14.95
N VAL A 152 16.65 9.83 13.76
CA VAL A 152 17.29 8.60 13.24
C VAL A 152 18.76 8.82 12.88
N SER A 153 19.18 10.04 12.54
CA SER A 153 20.60 10.36 12.36
C SER A 153 21.37 10.32 13.69
N TRP A 154 20.73 10.73 14.80
CA TRP A 154 21.32 10.58 16.14
C TRP A 154 21.51 9.09 16.49
N LEU A 155 20.52 8.24 16.19
CA LEU A 155 20.66 6.78 16.37
C LEU A 155 21.80 6.20 15.50
N GLN A 156 21.90 6.64 14.24
CA GLN A 156 22.98 6.22 13.34
C GLN A 156 24.36 6.63 13.88
N HIS A 157 24.51 7.83 14.43
CA HIS A 157 25.75 8.28 15.06
C HIS A 157 26.17 7.38 16.23
N HIS A 158 25.18 6.80 16.91
CA HIS A 158 25.34 5.82 17.98
C HIS A 158 25.43 4.36 17.50
N GLY A 159 25.70 4.13 16.21
CA GLY A 159 25.91 2.79 15.66
C GLY A 159 24.64 1.99 15.38
N ILE A 160 23.48 2.67 15.28
CA ILE A 160 22.18 2.06 14.99
C ILE A 160 21.64 2.61 13.66
N PRO A 161 22.20 2.20 12.50
CA PRO A 161 21.86 2.77 11.20
C PRO A 161 20.51 2.30 10.64
N GLU A 162 19.94 1.20 11.13
CA GLU A 162 18.80 0.53 10.53
C GLU A 162 17.55 1.42 10.44
N PRO A 163 17.16 2.19 11.49
CA PRO A 163 16.02 3.09 11.41
C PRO A 163 16.18 4.20 10.36
N PHE A 164 17.41 4.67 10.12
CA PHE A 164 17.70 5.67 9.09
C PHE A 164 17.48 5.09 7.69
N GLU A 165 18.02 3.89 7.44
CA GLU A 165 17.86 3.21 6.17
C GLU A 165 16.41 2.83 5.89
N GLU A 166 15.67 2.41 6.92
CA GLU A 166 14.24 2.11 6.82
C GLU A 166 13.42 3.36 6.47
N LEU A 167 13.67 4.48 7.15
CA LEU A 167 13.02 5.77 6.84
C LEU A 167 13.29 6.20 5.38
N ARG A 168 14.54 6.06 4.94
CA ARG A 168 14.96 6.40 3.57
C ARG A 168 14.25 5.54 2.53
N LYS A 169 14.20 4.23 2.74
CA LYS A 169 13.48 3.27 1.86
C LYS A 169 11.98 3.58 1.83
N SER A 170 11.36 3.80 2.98
CA SER A 170 9.93 4.12 3.09
C SER A 170 9.59 5.40 2.31
N ARG A 171 10.37 6.48 2.50
CA ARG A 171 10.16 7.74 1.77
C ARG A 171 10.40 7.60 0.27
N HIS A 172 11.39 6.82 -0.14
CA HIS A 172 11.63 6.55 -1.56
C HIS A 172 10.43 5.82 -2.18
N ALA A 173 9.95 4.75 -1.53
CA ALA A 173 8.76 4.03 -1.95
C ALA A 173 7.51 4.93 -1.97
N GLN A 174 7.32 5.76 -0.95
CA GLN A 174 6.21 6.72 -0.89
C GLN A 174 6.26 7.70 -2.07
N ARG A 175 7.43 8.25 -2.42
CA ARG A 175 7.57 9.15 -3.58
C ARG A 175 7.24 8.43 -4.88
N ILE A 176 7.69 7.18 -5.06
CA ILE A 176 7.35 6.36 -6.23
C ILE A 176 5.83 6.18 -6.31
N THR A 177 5.19 5.79 -5.20
CA THR A 177 3.75 5.58 -5.13
C THR A 177 2.96 6.86 -5.39
N MET A 178 3.37 8.00 -4.81
CA MET A 178 2.73 9.29 -5.02
C MET A 178 2.89 9.77 -6.46
N ALA A 179 4.08 9.60 -7.06
CA ALA A 179 4.30 9.93 -8.47
C ALA A 179 3.46 9.04 -9.38
N ALA A 180 3.33 7.75 -9.08
CA ALA A 180 2.47 6.83 -9.82
C ALA A 180 0.98 7.20 -9.71
N ALA A 181 0.51 7.54 -8.51
CA ALA A 181 -0.85 8.00 -8.27
C ALA A 181 -1.14 9.31 -9.03
N SER A 182 -0.26 10.30 -8.91
CA SER A 182 -0.38 11.58 -9.63
C SER A 182 -0.40 11.38 -11.15
N LYS A 183 0.47 10.50 -11.68
CA LYS A 183 0.47 10.17 -13.11
C LYS A 183 -0.83 9.49 -13.55
N TRP A 184 -1.38 8.61 -12.72
CA TRP A 184 -2.67 7.96 -12.97
C TRP A 184 -3.83 8.97 -12.97
N GLU A 185 -3.90 9.85 -11.98
CA GLU A 185 -4.92 10.91 -11.91
C GLU A 185 -4.83 11.87 -13.10
N ALA A 186 -3.61 12.26 -13.49
CA ALA A 186 -3.37 13.14 -14.62
C ALA A 186 -3.81 12.52 -15.96
N GLY A 187 -3.67 11.20 -16.08
CA GLY A 187 -4.05 10.43 -17.26
C GLY A 187 -5.55 10.13 -17.39
N ALA A 188 -6.36 10.42 -16.37
CA ALA A 188 -7.79 10.16 -16.40
C ALA A 188 -8.52 11.05 -17.42
N PRO A 189 -9.57 10.52 -18.10
CA PRO A 189 -10.47 11.33 -18.92
C PRO A 189 -11.01 12.54 -18.14
N ALA A 190 -11.10 13.69 -18.79
CA ALA A 190 -11.46 14.95 -18.12
C ALA A 190 -12.81 14.87 -17.39
N VAL A 191 -13.78 14.16 -17.97
CA VAL A 191 -15.12 13.95 -17.39
C VAL A 191 -15.11 13.11 -16.11
N LEU A 192 -14.09 12.26 -15.91
CA LEU A 192 -13.95 11.41 -14.74
C LEU A 192 -13.16 12.05 -13.60
N LYS A 193 -12.37 13.12 -13.86
CA LYS A 193 -11.52 13.77 -12.86
C LYS A 193 -12.25 14.16 -11.56
N PRO A 194 -13.47 14.74 -11.61
CA PRO A 194 -14.21 15.07 -10.39
C PRO A 194 -14.64 13.84 -9.57
N LEU A 195 -14.68 12.66 -10.17
CA LEU A 195 -15.17 11.41 -9.58
C LEU A 195 -14.05 10.51 -9.06
N LEU A 196 -12.77 10.84 -9.33
CA LEU A 196 -11.64 9.96 -9.01
C LEU A 196 -11.47 9.70 -7.52
N ALA A 197 -11.77 10.69 -6.67
CA ALA A 197 -11.63 10.54 -5.22
C ALA A 197 -12.58 9.46 -4.67
N ASP A 198 -13.77 9.35 -5.25
CA ASP A 198 -14.78 8.36 -4.86
C ASP A 198 -14.51 7.00 -5.53
N ALA A 199 -14.18 7.01 -6.82
CA ALA A 199 -13.77 5.80 -7.54
C ALA A 199 -12.57 5.11 -6.88
N SER A 200 -11.56 5.87 -6.46
CA SER A 200 -10.36 5.32 -5.79
C SER A 200 -10.63 4.72 -4.41
N LYS A 201 -11.73 5.12 -3.77
CA LYS A 201 -12.21 4.57 -2.50
C LYS A 201 -13.20 3.40 -2.69
N GLY A 202 -13.60 3.12 -3.93
CA GLY A 202 -14.63 2.15 -4.25
C GLY A 202 -16.05 2.61 -3.85
N THR A 203 -16.27 3.91 -3.60
CA THR A 203 -17.61 4.44 -3.29
C THR A 203 -18.44 4.73 -4.53
N LEU A 204 -17.83 4.69 -5.72
CA LEU A 204 -18.49 4.84 -7.00
C LEU A 204 -18.26 3.60 -7.86
N GLY A 205 -19.34 3.03 -8.40
CA GLY A 205 -19.31 1.83 -9.22
C GLY A 205 -18.89 2.10 -10.67
N THR A 206 -18.67 1.01 -11.42
CA THR A 206 -18.34 1.06 -12.85
C THR A 206 -19.45 1.68 -13.68
N THR A 207 -20.72 1.42 -13.33
CA THR A 207 -21.89 1.90 -14.08
C THR A 207 -21.97 3.42 -14.06
N GLU A 208 -21.79 4.05 -12.89
CA GLU A 208 -21.83 5.50 -12.75
C GLU A 208 -20.68 6.18 -13.50
N LEU A 209 -19.50 5.56 -13.50
CA LEU A 209 -18.35 6.05 -14.27
C LEU A 209 -18.59 5.95 -15.79
N LEU A 210 -19.21 4.87 -16.26
CA LEU A 210 -19.58 4.72 -17.67
C LEU A 210 -20.66 5.73 -18.08
N LEU A 211 -21.66 5.98 -17.23
CA LEU A 211 -22.66 7.03 -17.46
C LEU A 211 -22.01 8.43 -17.56
N ALA A 212 -21.01 8.72 -16.73
CA ALA A 212 -20.25 9.96 -16.82
C ALA A 212 -19.47 10.05 -18.15
N MET A 213 -18.88 8.94 -18.60
CA MET A 213 -18.25 8.89 -19.93
C MET A 213 -19.28 9.10 -21.05
N ASP A 214 -20.48 8.54 -20.94
CA ASP A 214 -21.53 8.71 -21.95
C ASP A 214 -21.98 10.16 -22.08
N ALA A 215 -21.98 10.91 -20.98
CA ALA A 215 -22.27 12.34 -21.00
C ALA A 215 -21.22 13.19 -21.75
N SER A 216 -20.03 12.64 -22.10
CA SER A 216 -19.05 13.37 -22.93
C SER A 216 -19.49 13.53 -24.39
N GLY A 217 -20.41 12.68 -24.87
CA GLY A 217 -20.82 12.63 -26.27
C GLY A 217 -19.84 11.91 -27.21
N ASP A 218 -18.73 11.37 -26.68
CA ASP A 218 -17.77 10.58 -27.45
C ASP A 218 -18.38 9.24 -27.91
N ASP A 219 -17.93 8.70 -29.04
CA ASP A 219 -18.27 7.35 -29.47
C ASP A 219 -17.58 6.26 -28.61
N GLU A 220 -18.06 5.01 -28.70
CA GLU A 220 -17.52 3.92 -27.87
C GLU A 220 -16.01 3.67 -28.11
N THR A 221 -15.54 3.82 -29.35
CA THR A 221 -14.14 3.57 -29.72
C THR A 221 -13.23 4.66 -29.15
N THR A 222 -13.66 5.92 -29.21
CA THR A 222 -12.97 7.05 -28.56
C THR A 222 -12.91 6.86 -27.05
N LYS A 223 -14.01 6.47 -26.40
CA LYS A 223 -14.04 6.18 -24.96
C LYS A 223 -13.10 5.04 -24.57
N ALA A 224 -13.14 3.93 -25.30
CA ALA A 224 -12.25 2.79 -25.07
C ALA A 224 -10.77 3.20 -25.21
N ARG A 225 -10.43 4.00 -26.23
CA ARG A 225 -9.07 4.52 -26.42
C ARG A 225 -8.61 5.41 -25.26
N GLN A 226 -9.47 6.31 -24.79
CA GLN A 226 -9.19 7.17 -23.62
C GLN A 226 -8.96 6.34 -22.36
N LEU A 227 -9.79 5.31 -22.11
CA LEU A 227 -9.65 4.41 -20.96
C LEU A 227 -8.39 3.55 -21.05
N MET A 228 -8.05 3.02 -22.23
CA MET A 228 -6.79 2.30 -22.44
C MET A 228 -5.59 3.21 -22.19
N LYS A 229 -5.62 4.45 -22.71
CA LYS A 229 -4.58 5.43 -22.45
C LYS A 229 -4.42 5.69 -20.95
N TRP A 230 -5.52 5.86 -20.23
CA TRP A 230 -5.52 6.04 -18.78
C TRP A 230 -4.95 4.81 -18.05
N PHE A 231 -5.35 3.60 -18.45
CA PHE A 231 -4.86 2.36 -17.86
C PHE A 231 -3.36 2.15 -18.09
N GLY A 232 -2.84 2.57 -19.25
CA GLY A 232 -1.42 2.54 -19.57
C GLY A 232 -0.59 3.64 -18.90
N CYS A 233 -1.22 4.69 -18.32
CA CYS A 233 -0.50 5.74 -17.61
C CYS A 233 0.08 5.28 -16.27
N THR A 234 -0.30 4.12 -15.76
CA THR A 234 0.19 3.58 -14.48
C THR A 234 1.69 3.33 -14.50
N GLY A 235 2.40 3.75 -13.45
CA GLY A 235 3.78 3.33 -13.22
C GLY A 235 3.84 2.00 -12.48
N GLY A 236 4.88 1.21 -12.73
CA GLY A 236 5.18 -0.02 -11.98
C GLY A 236 4.71 -1.33 -12.63
N PRO A 237 4.73 -2.44 -11.87
CA PRO A 237 4.38 -3.76 -12.38
C PRO A 237 2.87 -3.86 -12.67
N TRP A 238 2.50 -4.65 -13.69
CA TRP A 238 1.08 -4.92 -13.99
C TRP A 238 0.40 -5.75 -12.90
N LYS A 239 1.15 -6.63 -12.21
CA LYS A 239 0.65 -7.46 -11.11
C LYS A 239 0.96 -6.82 -9.76
N GLY A 240 -0.03 -6.79 -8.86
CA GLY A 240 0.12 -6.20 -7.53
C GLY A 240 0.10 -4.67 -7.53
N ALA A 241 -0.47 -4.07 -8.58
CA ALA A 241 -0.74 -2.65 -8.62
C ALA A 241 -1.76 -2.27 -7.53
N PRO A 242 -1.77 -1.01 -7.05
CA PRO A 242 -2.81 -0.53 -6.14
C PRO A 242 -4.21 -0.66 -6.76
N ALA A 243 -5.21 -1.03 -5.94
CA ALA A 243 -6.58 -1.29 -6.37
C ALA A 243 -7.23 -0.14 -7.17
N TYR A 244 -6.92 1.12 -6.84
CA TYR A 244 -7.45 2.26 -7.61
C TYR A 244 -7.06 2.23 -9.10
N GLN A 245 -5.94 1.56 -9.44
CA GLN A 245 -5.51 1.42 -10.83
C GLN A 245 -6.37 0.43 -11.64
N GLU A 246 -7.24 -0.34 -11.00
CA GLU A 246 -8.13 -1.31 -11.65
C GLU A 246 -9.42 -0.66 -12.16
N VAL A 247 -9.71 0.59 -11.77
CA VAL A 247 -10.91 1.33 -12.22
C VAL A 247 -11.04 1.37 -13.76
N PRO A 248 -10.00 1.72 -14.55
CA PRO A 248 -10.11 1.70 -16.00
C PRO A 248 -10.34 0.29 -16.56
N GLU A 249 -9.75 -0.75 -15.94
CA GLU A 249 -9.92 -2.14 -16.34
C GLU A 249 -11.38 -2.58 -16.16
N ALA A 250 -11.96 -2.28 -15.00
CA ALA A 250 -13.36 -2.58 -14.70
C ALA A 250 -14.33 -1.93 -15.73
N MET A 251 -14.01 -0.73 -16.21
CA MET A 251 -14.77 -0.08 -17.29
C MET A 251 -14.49 -0.73 -18.65
N LEU A 252 -13.22 -0.97 -18.99
CA LEU A 252 -12.81 -1.53 -20.29
C LEU A 252 -13.38 -2.92 -20.56
N VAL A 253 -13.54 -3.77 -19.53
CA VAL A 253 -14.12 -5.11 -19.73
C VAL A 253 -15.58 -5.09 -20.18
N LYS A 254 -16.30 -3.96 -19.97
CA LYS A 254 -17.69 -3.76 -20.40
C LYS A 254 -17.83 -3.44 -21.89
N PHE A 255 -16.76 -3.00 -22.55
CA PHE A 255 -16.77 -2.73 -23.99
C PHE A 255 -16.70 -4.02 -24.81
N ARG A 256 -17.36 -4.03 -25.96
CA ARG A 256 -17.28 -5.13 -26.94
C ARG A 256 -15.85 -5.30 -27.43
N TRP A 257 -15.46 -6.53 -27.74
CA TRP A 257 -14.09 -6.82 -28.16
C TRP A 257 -13.70 -6.12 -29.46
N GLN A 258 -14.66 -5.95 -30.39
CA GLN A 258 -14.47 -5.21 -31.63
C GLN A 258 -14.10 -3.76 -31.35
N THR A 259 -14.85 -3.08 -30.46
CA THR A 259 -14.56 -1.71 -30.03
C THR A 259 -13.17 -1.58 -29.40
N LEU A 260 -12.77 -2.55 -28.57
CA LEU A 260 -11.43 -2.54 -27.97
C LEU A 260 -10.31 -2.71 -29.03
N VAL A 261 -10.55 -3.48 -30.09
CA VAL A 261 -9.60 -3.64 -31.19
C VAL A 261 -9.56 -2.40 -32.08
N GLU A 262 -10.72 -1.84 -32.43
CA GLU A 262 -10.85 -0.59 -33.18
C GLU A 262 -10.18 0.59 -32.48
N ALA A 263 -10.22 0.62 -31.13
CA ALA A 263 -9.51 1.63 -30.33
C ALA A 263 -7.98 1.59 -30.48
N LEU A 264 -7.42 0.53 -31.10
CA LEU A 264 -6.01 0.39 -31.40
C LEU A 264 -5.64 0.71 -32.84
N MET A 265 -6.65 0.90 -33.70
CA MET A 265 -6.47 1.12 -35.13
C MET A 265 -6.44 2.61 -35.47
N THR A 266 -5.86 2.94 -36.62
CA THR A 266 -6.06 4.23 -37.30
C THR A 266 -7.33 4.19 -38.15
N ASP A 267 -7.73 5.33 -38.71
CA ASP A 267 -8.87 5.41 -39.65
C ASP A 267 -8.65 4.53 -40.90
N ASP A 268 -7.39 4.28 -41.27
CA ASP A 268 -7.00 3.38 -42.37
C ASP A 268 -6.95 1.88 -41.97
N GLY A 269 -7.28 1.56 -40.72
CA GLY A 269 -7.30 0.18 -40.20
C GLY A 269 -5.93 -0.37 -39.76
N GLU A 270 -4.87 0.45 -39.72
CA GLU A 270 -3.55 0.02 -39.26
C GLU A 270 -3.45 0.03 -37.72
N ILE A 271 -2.76 -0.96 -37.14
CA ILE A 271 -2.52 -0.99 -35.68
C ILE A 271 -1.38 -0.02 -35.33
N LYS A 272 -1.73 1.24 -35.07
CA LYS A 272 -0.78 2.33 -34.81
C LYS A 272 -1.25 3.24 -33.68
N ALA A 273 -1.52 2.65 -32.52
CA ALA A 273 -1.92 3.37 -31.33
C ALA A 273 -0.72 4.04 -30.62
N GLU A 274 -1.01 5.07 -29.83
CA GLU A 274 -0.02 5.72 -28.96
C GLU A 274 0.58 4.71 -27.96
N PRO A 275 1.85 4.88 -27.51
CA PRO A 275 2.48 3.96 -26.58
C PRO A 275 1.68 3.71 -25.29
N MET A 276 1.00 4.72 -24.74
CA MET A 276 0.16 4.58 -23.54
C MET A 276 -1.12 3.77 -23.81
N VAL A 277 -1.69 3.88 -25.02
CA VAL A 277 -2.84 3.06 -25.42
C VAL A 277 -2.40 1.60 -25.58
N LEU A 278 -1.25 1.36 -26.21
CA LEU A 278 -0.68 0.01 -26.33
C LEU A 278 -0.33 -0.60 -24.96
N GLU A 279 0.21 0.20 -24.03
CA GLU A 279 0.49 -0.23 -22.66
C GLU A 279 -0.80 -0.65 -21.94
N GLY A 280 -1.85 0.17 -22.00
CA GLY A 280 -3.14 -0.14 -21.40
C GLY A 280 -3.79 -1.37 -22.03
N ALA A 281 -3.71 -1.52 -23.36
CA ALA A 281 -4.22 -2.68 -24.06
C ALA A 281 -3.48 -3.96 -23.68
N ALA A 282 -2.14 -3.94 -23.67
CA ALA A 282 -1.34 -5.10 -23.28
C ALA A 282 -1.60 -5.50 -21.82
N ARG A 283 -1.75 -4.51 -20.93
CA ARG A 283 -2.14 -4.73 -19.53
C ARG A 283 -3.54 -5.33 -19.43
N LEU A 284 -4.53 -4.78 -20.13
CA LEU A 284 -5.92 -5.27 -20.12
C LEU A 284 -6.00 -6.72 -20.60
N PHE A 285 -5.43 -7.01 -21.75
CA PHE A 285 -5.56 -8.32 -22.38
C PHE A 285 -4.74 -9.42 -21.70
N SER A 286 -3.77 -9.04 -20.86
CA SER A 286 -3.05 -9.98 -19.99
C SER A 286 -3.61 -10.04 -18.57
N GLY A 287 -4.55 -9.15 -18.22
CA GLY A 287 -5.21 -9.09 -16.93
C GLY A 287 -6.06 -10.32 -16.64
N GLU A 288 -6.06 -10.76 -15.39
CA GLU A 288 -6.86 -11.91 -14.95
C GLU A 288 -8.38 -11.69 -15.12
N PRO A 289 -8.96 -10.52 -14.78
CA PRO A 289 -10.37 -10.23 -15.03
C PRO A 289 -10.75 -10.43 -16.50
N PHE A 290 -9.97 -9.85 -17.42
CA PHE A 290 -10.21 -10.01 -18.86
C PHE A 290 -10.08 -11.47 -19.30
N LEU A 291 -9.02 -12.18 -18.90
CA LEU A 291 -8.82 -13.57 -19.30
C LEU A 291 -9.90 -14.51 -18.76
N LYS A 292 -10.41 -14.25 -17.56
CA LYS A 292 -11.47 -15.04 -16.93
C LYS A 292 -12.82 -14.83 -17.63
N GLN A 293 -13.17 -13.58 -17.93
CA GLN A 293 -14.47 -13.24 -18.51
C GLN A 293 -14.48 -13.39 -20.04
N ARG A 294 -13.34 -13.09 -20.68
CA ARG A 294 -13.23 -12.78 -22.11
C ARG A 294 -11.99 -13.37 -22.77
N GLY A 295 -11.37 -14.39 -22.17
CA GLY A 295 -10.21 -15.06 -22.76
C GLY A 295 -10.44 -15.62 -24.17
N ALA A 296 -11.69 -15.98 -24.52
CA ALA A 296 -12.07 -16.41 -25.86
C ALA A 296 -11.98 -15.28 -26.91
N ASP A 297 -12.18 -14.02 -26.52
CA ASP A 297 -12.06 -12.88 -27.42
C ASP A 297 -10.61 -12.64 -27.81
N LEU A 298 -9.66 -12.82 -26.89
CA LEU A 298 -8.24 -12.74 -27.19
C LEU A 298 -7.82 -13.78 -28.25
N ALA A 299 -8.47 -14.94 -28.28
CA ALA A 299 -8.24 -15.93 -29.33
C ALA A 299 -8.61 -15.40 -30.72
N ARG A 300 -9.67 -14.57 -30.82
CA ARG A 300 -10.16 -13.94 -32.06
C ARG A 300 -9.23 -12.85 -32.61
N PHE A 301 -8.33 -12.30 -31.80
CA PHE A 301 -7.43 -11.23 -32.26
C PHE A 301 -6.51 -11.71 -33.39
N SER A 302 -6.24 -10.81 -34.34
CA SER A 302 -5.31 -11.07 -35.44
C SER A 302 -3.91 -11.39 -34.89
N LYS A 303 -3.14 -12.17 -35.67
CA LYS A 303 -1.74 -12.46 -35.33
C LYS A 303 -0.93 -11.17 -35.21
N GLU A 304 -1.17 -10.22 -36.11
CA GLU A 304 -0.51 -8.91 -36.11
C GLU A 304 -0.74 -8.13 -34.80
N LEU A 305 -1.98 -8.10 -34.29
CA LEU A 305 -2.27 -7.44 -33.03
C LEU A 305 -1.55 -8.11 -31.86
N LYS A 306 -1.60 -9.44 -31.78
CA LYS A 306 -0.88 -10.21 -30.75
C LYS A 306 0.62 -9.94 -30.79
N ASP A 307 1.21 -9.93 -31.98
CA ASP A 307 2.63 -9.66 -32.18
C ASP A 307 3.00 -8.21 -31.79
N THR A 308 2.14 -7.23 -32.10
CA THR A 308 2.33 -5.83 -31.72
C THR A 308 2.28 -5.64 -30.21
N LEU A 309 1.33 -6.26 -29.50
CA LEU A 309 1.24 -6.22 -28.04
C LEU A 309 2.46 -6.90 -27.37
N LEU A 310 2.90 -8.05 -27.90
CA LEU A 310 4.11 -8.73 -27.42
C LEU A 310 5.37 -7.89 -27.63
N ARG A 311 5.50 -7.26 -28.80
CA ARG A 311 6.62 -6.37 -29.13
C ARG A 311 6.64 -5.16 -28.20
N HIS A 312 5.48 -4.56 -27.94
CA HIS A 312 5.32 -3.46 -26.99
C HIS A 312 5.75 -3.91 -25.58
N ALA A 313 5.19 -5.00 -25.06
CA ALA A 313 5.51 -5.52 -23.73
C ALA A 313 7.01 -5.82 -23.58
N ARG A 314 7.65 -6.41 -24.61
CA ARG A 314 9.10 -6.62 -24.65
C ARG A 314 9.88 -5.30 -24.66
N GLY A 315 9.41 -4.30 -25.41
CA GLY A 315 10.03 -2.98 -25.53
C GLY A 315 10.07 -2.18 -24.24
N THR A 316 9.25 -2.51 -23.24
CA THR A 316 9.30 -1.89 -21.90
C THR A 316 10.58 -2.23 -21.11
N GLY A 317 11.28 -3.31 -21.47
CA GLY A 317 12.42 -3.84 -20.71
C GLY A 317 12.03 -4.62 -19.44
N GLU A 318 10.74 -4.70 -19.11
CA GLU A 318 10.24 -5.42 -17.93
C GLU A 318 9.86 -6.85 -18.29
N LYS A 319 10.74 -7.82 -18.01
CA LYS A 319 10.51 -9.25 -18.33
C LYS A 319 9.14 -9.76 -17.84
N ALA A 320 8.70 -9.34 -16.66
CA ALA A 320 7.42 -9.75 -16.09
C ALA A 320 6.22 -9.34 -16.97
N LYS A 321 6.24 -8.17 -17.61
CA LYS A 321 5.18 -7.70 -18.52
C LYS A 321 5.12 -8.55 -19.79
N PHE A 322 6.29 -8.84 -20.36
CA PHE A 322 6.40 -9.74 -21.51
C PHE A 322 5.89 -11.15 -21.19
N ASP A 323 6.33 -11.73 -20.07
CA ASP A 323 5.91 -13.07 -19.64
C ASP A 323 4.39 -13.14 -19.42
N LEU A 324 3.78 -12.10 -18.82
CA LEU A 324 2.33 -12.02 -18.63
C LEU A 324 1.58 -11.99 -19.97
N MET A 325 2.00 -11.15 -20.91
CA MET A 325 1.37 -11.06 -22.22
C MET A 325 1.53 -12.35 -23.03
N GLU A 326 2.71 -12.98 -22.97
CA GLU A 326 2.97 -14.25 -23.63
C GLU A 326 2.10 -15.38 -23.05
N ALA A 327 2.01 -15.46 -21.72
CA ALA A 327 1.16 -16.42 -21.03
C ALA A 327 -0.33 -16.22 -21.39
N ALA A 328 -0.80 -14.99 -21.47
CA ALA A 328 -2.16 -14.65 -21.87
C ALA A 328 -2.49 -15.15 -23.29
N ILE A 329 -1.59 -14.92 -24.26
CA ILE A 329 -1.76 -15.40 -25.64
C ILE A 329 -1.73 -16.93 -25.71
N LYS A 330 -0.80 -17.58 -25.00
CA LYS A 330 -0.72 -19.05 -24.92
C LYS A 330 -2.00 -19.64 -24.33
N ARG A 331 -2.51 -19.06 -23.25
CA ARG A 331 -3.77 -19.47 -22.61
C ARG A 331 -4.97 -19.30 -23.55
N ALA A 332 -5.06 -18.17 -24.26
CA ALA A 332 -6.14 -17.93 -25.21
C ALA A 332 -6.12 -18.91 -26.40
N ALA A 333 -4.94 -19.33 -26.86
CA ALA A 333 -4.81 -20.34 -27.91
C ALA A 333 -5.28 -21.73 -27.48
N GLN A 334 -5.33 -22.01 -26.17
CA GLN A 334 -5.81 -23.26 -25.59
C GLN A 334 -7.29 -23.19 -25.20
N ALA A 335 -7.89 -22.00 -25.18
CA ALA A 335 -9.29 -21.85 -24.85
C ALA A 335 -10.15 -22.53 -25.93
N PRO A 336 -11.21 -23.26 -25.53
CA PRO A 336 -12.12 -23.85 -26.51
C PRO A 336 -12.68 -22.73 -27.40
N ALA A 337 -12.74 -22.98 -28.70
CA ALA A 337 -13.32 -22.03 -29.64
C ALA A 337 -14.72 -21.63 -29.14
N PRO A 338 -15.04 -20.33 -29.05
CA PRO A 338 -16.35 -19.90 -28.59
C PRO A 338 -17.40 -20.55 -29.49
N ALA A 339 -18.33 -21.30 -28.89
CA ALA A 339 -19.40 -21.94 -29.64
C ALA A 339 -20.08 -20.87 -30.50
N ALA A 340 -20.09 -21.07 -31.82
CA ALA A 340 -20.72 -20.16 -32.75
C ALA A 340 -22.23 -20.13 -32.46
N LYS A 341 -22.66 -19.22 -31.60
CA LYS A 341 -24.08 -18.92 -31.41
C LYS A 341 -24.55 -18.20 -32.66
N ALA A 342 -25.04 -18.97 -33.63
CA ALA A 342 -25.55 -18.44 -34.88
C ALA A 342 -26.71 -17.47 -34.60
N GLY A 343 -26.53 -16.19 -34.98
CA GLY A 343 -27.63 -15.24 -35.16
C GLY A 343 -28.13 -14.47 -33.94
N VAL A 344 -27.46 -14.52 -32.78
CA VAL A 344 -27.78 -13.61 -31.68
C VAL A 344 -26.82 -12.43 -31.74
N GLU A 345 -27.36 -11.25 -32.06
CA GLU A 345 -26.66 -9.98 -31.90
C GLU A 345 -26.04 -9.95 -30.50
N GLU A 346 -24.70 -9.89 -30.42
CA GLU A 346 -23.95 -9.89 -29.16
C GLU A 346 -24.34 -8.65 -28.34
N LYS A 347 -25.40 -8.76 -27.55
CA LYS A 347 -25.78 -7.75 -26.57
C LYS A 347 -24.64 -7.65 -25.55
N PRO A 348 -24.22 -6.44 -25.13
CA PRO A 348 -23.21 -6.28 -24.10
C PRO A 348 -23.55 -7.15 -22.88
N PRO A 349 -22.54 -7.69 -22.17
CA PRO A 349 -22.77 -8.55 -21.02
C PRO A 349 -23.75 -7.86 -20.07
N SER A 350 -24.92 -8.47 -19.85
CA SER A 350 -25.94 -7.89 -18.98
C SER A 350 -25.36 -7.68 -17.58
N ASP A 351 -25.66 -6.53 -16.98
CA ASP A 351 -25.31 -6.19 -15.60
C ASP A 351 -25.93 -7.19 -14.62
N ASN A 352 -25.26 -8.32 -14.41
CA ASN A 352 -25.48 -9.14 -13.22
C ASN A 352 -24.49 -8.64 -12.16
N ASP A 353 -25.01 -7.84 -11.24
CA ASP A 353 -24.36 -7.15 -10.11
C ASP A 353 -23.81 -8.07 -8.99
N ASP A 354 -23.56 -9.36 -9.26
CA ASP A 354 -23.13 -10.30 -8.22
C ASP A 354 -21.61 -10.52 -8.21
N LEU A 355 -20.82 -9.46 -8.00
CA LEU A 355 -19.43 -9.57 -7.52
C LEU A 355 -19.07 -8.34 -6.67
N LEU A 356 -19.42 -8.39 -5.38
CA LEU A 356 -18.73 -7.69 -4.30
C LEU A 356 -17.58 -8.54 -3.76
#